data_AF-A2GEI9-F1
#
_entry.id   AF-A2GEI9-F1
#
_cell.length_a   1.000
_cell.length_b   1.000
_cell.length_c   1.000
_cell.angle_alpha   90.00
_cell.angle_beta   90.00
_cell.angle_gamma   90.00
#
_symmetry.space_group_name_H-M   'P 1'
#
loop_
_entity.id
_entity.type
_entity.pdbx_description
1 polymer ?
#
loop_
_entity_poly.entity_id
_entity_poly.type
_entity_poly.pdbx_seq_one_letter_code
_entity_poly.pdbx_strand_id
1 'polypeptide(L)'
;PMWYGRFPSCVYAYTERVLNVPFAWDFEHMLDKGYLAGKKVTSVISTGGAPMFFDPKEGNGLDAYTWSALYAFNYSGFTILRSIGIHGANSPKRIAMQPELQQKLNEKLLNLDNWKVITDKKFIPLATLDQITEPENLIQ
;
A
#
# COMPACT_ATOMS: atom_id res chain seq x y z
N PRO A 1 -7.85 5.81 6.61
CA PRO A 1 -9.06 5.74 5.75
C PRO A 1 -8.64 5.83 4.28
N MET A 2 -9.26 5.04 3.40
CA MET A 2 -9.02 5.12 1.96
C MET A 2 -9.91 6.20 1.33
N TRP A 3 -9.30 7.13 0.60
CA TRP A 3 -9.98 8.20 -0.11
C TRP A 3 -9.69 8.06 -1.61
N TYR A 4 -10.74 7.93 -2.43
CA TYR A 4 -10.61 7.83 -3.89
C TYR A 4 -9.58 6.79 -4.36
N GLY A 5 -9.55 5.60 -3.75
CA GLY A 5 -8.63 4.52 -4.11
C GLY A 5 -7.17 4.74 -3.69
N ARG A 6 -6.90 5.62 -2.72
CA ARG A 6 -5.55 5.96 -2.25
C ARG A 6 -5.55 6.37 -0.77
N PHE A 7 -4.36 6.58 -0.20
CA PHE A 7 -4.24 7.27 1.09
C PHE A 7 -4.68 8.74 1.00
N PRO A 8 -5.02 9.39 2.13
CA PRO A 8 -5.24 10.82 2.18
C PRO A 8 -4.01 11.60 1.71
N SER A 9 -4.22 12.79 1.13
CA SER A 9 -3.16 13.62 0.55
C SER A 9 -2.04 13.95 1.52
N CYS A 10 -2.33 14.06 2.83
CA CYS A 10 -1.30 14.30 3.85
C CYS A 10 -0.26 13.18 3.94
N VAL A 11 -0.62 11.93 3.62
CA VAL A 11 0.35 10.82 3.60
C VAL A 11 1.30 10.95 2.41
N TYR A 12 0.79 11.32 1.24
CA TYR A 12 1.61 11.58 0.05
C TYR A 12 2.55 12.76 0.26
N ALA A 13 2.02 13.87 0.80
CA ALA A 13 2.83 15.03 1.14
C ALA A 13 3.91 14.68 2.19
N TYR A 14 3.61 13.82 3.15
CA TYR A 14 4.61 13.32 4.10
C TYR A 14 5.71 12.53 3.38
N THR A 15 5.36 11.57 2.52
CA THR A 15 6.37 10.77 1.81
C THR A 15 7.26 11.62 0.92
N GLU A 16 6.72 12.62 0.22
CA GLU A 16 7.50 13.49 -0.67
C GLU A 16 8.41 14.48 0.08
N ARG A 17 7.97 14.96 1.25
CA ARG A 17 8.71 15.98 2.03
C ARG A 17 9.70 15.38 3.01
N VAL A 18 9.40 14.21 3.56
CA VAL A 18 10.21 13.58 4.62
C VAL A 18 11.11 12.48 4.07
N LEU A 19 10.62 11.64 3.15
CA LEU A 19 11.41 10.55 2.57
C LEU A 19 12.16 11.01 1.32
N ASN A 20 13.00 12.03 1.49
CA ASN A 20 13.68 12.72 0.40
C ASN A 20 15.21 12.67 0.53
N VAL A 21 15.89 13.05 -0.54
CA VAL A 21 17.36 13.13 -0.62
C VAL A 21 17.88 14.25 0.29
N PRO A 22 19.01 14.05 1.00
CA PRO A 22 19.79 12.82 1.13
C PRO A 22 19.39 11.97 2.35
N PHE A 23 18.31 12.32 3.05
CA PHE A 23 17.98 11.68 4.33
C PHE A 23 17.55 10.21 4.17
N ALA A 24 16.68 9.92 3.22
CA ALA A 24 16.04 8.60 3.11
C ALA A 24 16.66 7.72 2.01
N TRP A 25 17.18 8.33 0.96
CA TRP A 25 17.82 7.67 -0.19
C TRP A 25 18.73 8.66 -0.94
N ASP A 26 19.57 8.11 -1.82
CA ASP A 26 20.23 8.84 -2.90
C ASP A 26 20.36 7.93 -4.15
N PHE A 27 21.09 8.39 -5.17
CA PHE A 27 21.23 7.65 -6.42
C PHE A 27 22.05 6.35 -6.31
N GLU A 28 22.80 6.16 -5.22
CA GLU A 28 23.58 4.95 -4.93
C GLU A 28 22.89 4.06 -3.86
N HIS A 29 22.10 4.68 -2.98
CA HIS A 29 21.42 4.09 -1.84
C HIS A 29 19.90 4.18 -2.00
N MET A 30 19.34 3.25 -2.77
CA MET A 30 17.90 3.11 -3.01
C MET A 30 17.44 1.68 -2.80
N LEU A 31 16.13 1.48 -2.69
CA LEU A 31 15.51 0.17 -2.50
C LEU A 31 16.12 -0.52 -1.28
N ASP A 32 16.53 -1.79 -1.38
CA ASP A 32 17.13 -2.58 -0.30
C ASP A 32 18.39 -1.96 0.34
N LYS A 33 19.02 -0.98 -0.33
CA LYS A 33 20.19 -0.25 0.15
C LYS A 33 19.88 1.16 0.66
N GLY A 34 18.61 1.57 0.69
CA GLY A 34 18.23 2.90 1.16
C GLY A 34 18.66 3.14 2.61
N TYR A 35 18.85 4.41 2.99
CA TYR A 35 19.38 4.78 4.30
C TYR A 35 18.50 4.36 5.48
N LEU A 36 17.24 4.00 5.23
CA LEU A 36 16.30 3.53 6.23
C LEU A 36 16.12 2.00 6.20
N ALA A 37 17.07 1.28 5.60
CA ALA A 37 17.16 -0.18 5.61
C ALA A 37 17.06 -0.77 7.02
N GLY A 38 16.47 -1.96 7.11
CA GLY A 38 16.21 -2.66 8.38
C GLY A 38 14.94 -2.21 9.10
N LYS A 39 14.27 -1.14 8.65
CA LYS A 39 12.97 -0.73 9.18
C LYS A 39 11.82 -1.45 8.44
N LYS A 40 10.71 -1.64 9.14
CA LYS A 40 9.47 -2.24 8.60
C LYS A 40 8.36 -1.21 8.58
N VAL A 41 7.47 -1.29 7.59
CA VAL A 41 6.26 -0.45 7.50
C VAL A 41 5.07 -1.30 7.08
N THR A 42 3.90 -1.01 7.64
CA THR A 42 2.61 -1.57 7.20
C THR A 42 1.58 -0.45 7.15
N SER A 43 0.38 -0.74 6.64
CA SER A 43 -0.75 0.18 6.71
C SER A 43 -2.02 -0.51 7.20
N VAL A 44 -2.80 0.23 7.99
CA VAL A 44 -4.14 -0.18 8.45
C VAL A 44 -5.16 0.74 7.80
N ILE A 45 -5.98 0.19 6.91
CA ILE A 45 -6.82 0.95 5.99
C ILE A 45 -8.28 0.65 6.27
N SER A 46 -9.06 1.66 6.65
CA SER A 46 -10.52 1.59 6.65
C SER A 46 -11.08 1.98 5.29
N THR A 47 -12.09 1.25 4.80
CA THR A 47 -12.81 1.56 3.55
C THR A 47 -14.31 1.70 3.80
N GLY A 48 -14.97 2.55 3.02
CA GLY A 48 -16.43 2.58 2.96
C GLY A 48 -17.01 1.39 2.18
N GLY A 49 -16.31 0.95 1.12
CA GLY A 49 -16.72 -0.18 0.30
C GLY A 49 -16.65 -1.53 1.04
N ALA A 50 -17.49 -2.47 0.58
CA ALA A 50 -17.50 -3.86 0.99
C ALA A 50 -16.20 -4.59 0.57
N PRO A 51 -15.83 -5.71 1.23
CA PRO A 51 -14.58 -6.43 0.94
C PRO A 51 -14.49 -6.97 -0.49
N MET A 52 -15.63 -7.25 -1.16
CA MET A 52 -15.66 -7.76 -2.54
C MET A 52 -15.06 -6.81 -3.58
N PHE A 53 -14.91 -5.52 -3.28
CA PHE A 53 -14.28 -4.54 -4.17
C PHE A 53 -12.75 -4.52 -4.07
N PHE A 54 -12.16 -5.35 -3.21
CA PHE A 54 -10.73 -5.35 -2.91
C PHE A 54 -10.13 -6.77 -3.02
N ASP A 55 -10.53 -7.53 -4.04
CA ASP A 55 -10.06 -8.89 -4.30
C ASP A 55 -8.67 -8.90 -4.97
N PRO A 56 -7.62 -9.36 -4.28
CA PRO A 56 -6.29 -9.46 -4.87
C PRO A 56 -6.22 -10.32 -6.14
N LYS A 57 -7.18 -11.25 -6.36
CA LYS A 57 -7.24 -12.07 -7.58
C LYS A 57 -7.60 -11.26 -8.82
N GLU A 58 -8.38 -10.21 -8.65
CA GLU A 58 -8.79 -9.28 -9.71
C GLU A 58 -7.81 -8.10 -9.86
N GLY A 59 -6.66 -8.16 -9.18
CA GLY A 59 -5.66 -7.10 -9.20
C GLY A 59 -6.01 -5.84 -8.40
N ASN A 60 -7.15 -5.82 -7.69
CA ASN A 60 -7.63 -4.65 -6.93
C ASN A 60 -7.45 -4.79 -5.40
N GLY A 61 -6.43 -5.53 -4.96
CA GLY A 61 -6.10 -5.63 -3.53
C GLY A 61 -5.72 -4.28 -2.92
N LEU A 62 -5.89 -4.11 -1.61
CA LEU A 62 -5.56 -2.86 -0.92
C LEU A 62 -4.13 -2.38 -1.13
N ASP A 63 -3.16 -3.30 -1.14
CA ASP A 63 -1.76 -2.95 -1.41
C ASP A 63 -1.55 -2.39 -2.81
N ALA A 64 -2.34 -2.82 -3.81
CA ALA A 64 -2.25 -2.28 -5.16
C ALA A 64 -2.71 -0.81 -5.19
N TYR A 65 -3.82 -0.50 -4.52
CA TYR A 65 -4.33 0.87 -4.39
C TYR A 65 -3.38 1.82 -3.64
N THR A 66 -2.63 1.30 -2.68
CA THR A 66 -1.76 2.11 -1.82
C THR A 66 -0.29 2.06 -2.20
N TRP A 67 0.06 1.30 -3.23
CA TRP A 67 1.45 1.05 -3.60
C TRP A 67 2.24 2.31 -3.89
N SER A 68 1.64 3.30 -4.57
CA SER A 68 2.33 4.55 -4.94
C SER A 68 2.90 5.30 -3.73
N ALA A 69 2.21 5.33 -2.59
CA ALA A 69 2.74 5.92 -1.36
C ALA A 69 3.73 4.99 -0.65
N LEU A 70 3.44 3.68 -0.62
CA LEU A 70 4.34 2.67 -0.02
C LEU A 70 5.66 2.56 -0.78
N TYR A 71 5.67 2.91 -2.07
CA TYR A 71 6.86 2.90 -2.90
C TYR A 71 7.93 3.87 -2.38
N ALA A 72 7.57 5.03 -1.83
CA ALA A 72 8.53 5.94 -1.22
C ALA A 72 9.26 5.29 -0.03
N PHE A 73 8.53 4.53 0.80
CA PHE A 73 9.15 3.75 1.88
C PHE A 73 10.02 2.62 1.32
N ASN A 74 9.57 1.92 0.27
CA ASN A 74 10.35 0.86 -0.37
C ASN A 74 11.67 1.40 -0.93
N TYR A 75 11.60 2.53 -1.63
CA TYR A 75 12.75 3.22 -2.22
C TYR A 75 13.73 3.72 -1.15
N SER A 76 13.23 4.01 0.05
CA SER A 76 14.03 4.41 1.22
C SER A 76 14.63 3.23 2.02
N GLY A 77 14.35 1.97 1.64
CA GLY A 77 14.87 0.78 2.32
C GLY A 77 13.96 0.09 3.33
N PHE A 78 12.72 0.53 3.49
CA PHE A 78 11.79 -0.19 4.35
C PHE A 78 11.39 -1.54 3.74
N THR A 79 11.29 -2.54 4.62
CA THR A 79 10.53 -3.77 4.34
C THR A 79 9.05 -3.47 4.43
N ILE A 80 8.32 -3.64 3.32
CA ILE A 80 6.88 -3.40 3.28
C ILE A 80 6.14 -4.67 3.70
N LEU A 81 5.42 -4.60 4.81
CA LEU A 81 4.55 -5.66 5.31
C LEU A 81 3.14 -5.50 4.73
N ARG A 82 2.44 -6.63 4.56
CA ARG A 82 1.06 -6.70 4.07
C ARG A 82 0.14 -5.71 4.81
N SER A 83 -0.64 -4.93 4.07
CA SER A 83 -1.62 -4.02 4.67
C SER A 83 -2.85 -4.77 5.20
N ILE A 84 -3.50 -4.21 6.23
CA ILE A 84 -4.77 -4.71 6.78
C ILE A 84 -5.93 -3.81 6.36
N GLY A 85 -7.02 -4.45 5.90
CA GLY A 85 -8.27 -3.80 5.53
C GLY A 85 -9.37 -3.94 6.59
N ILE A 86 -9.96 -2.81 6.97
CA ILE A 86 -11.22 -2.75 7.74
C ILE A 86 -12.31 -2.25 6.79
N HIS A 87 -12.96 -3.19 6.11
CA HIS A 87 -13.97 -2.89 5.10
C HIS A 87 -15.35 -2.57 5.68
N GLY A 88 -16.14 -1.78 4.94
CA GLY A 88 -17.50 -1.38 5.32
C GLY A 88 -17.56 -0.60 6.64
N ALA A 89 -16.51 0.18 6.94
CA ALA A 89 -16.29 0.81 8.25
C ALA A 89 -17.40 1.78 8.67
N ASN A 90 -18.17 2.31 7.71
CA ASN A 90 -19.31 3.19 7.92
C ASN A 90 -20.64 2.46 8.16
N SER A 91 -20.70 1.14 7.98
CA SER A 91 -21.95 0.39 8.17
C SER A 91 -22.32 0.28 9.66
N PRO A 92 -23.62 0.37 10.03
CA PRO A 92 -24.04 0.24 11.44
C PRO A 92 -23.53 -1.04 12.11
N LYS A 93 -23.54 -2.16 11.37
CA LYS A 93 -23.00 -3.43 11.84
C LYS A 93 -21.51 -3.32 12.19
N ARG A 94 -20.71 -2.65 11.35
CA ARG A 94 -19.26 -2.50 11.60
C ARG A 94 -18.98 -1.54 12.74
N ILE A 95 -19.79 -0.49 12.89
CA ILE A 95 -19.71 0.46 14.01
C ILE A 95 -19.96 -0.27 15.33
N ALA A 96 -21.01 -1.10 15.41
CA ALA A 96 -21.31 -1.90 16.60
C ALA A 96 -20.18 -2.89 16.95
N MET A 97 -19.41 -3.35 15.96
CA MET A 97 -18.26 -4.25 16.15
C MET A 97 -16.94 -3.54 16.49
N GLN A 98 -16.90 -2.21 16.61
CA GLN A 98 -15.64 -1.47 16.83
C GLN A 98 -14.82 -1.97 18.03
N PRO A 99 -15.41 -2.24 19.22
CA PRO A 99 -14.63 -2.74 20.35
C PRO A 99 -13.93 -4.08 20.05
N GLU A 100 -14.65 -5.02 19.43
CA GLU A 100 -14.11 -6.32 19.03
C GLU A 100 -13.03 -6.19 17.95
N LEU A 101 -13.25 -5.32 16.95
CA LEU A 101 -12.28 -5.05 15.90
C LEU A 101 -11.00 -4.41 16.45
N GLN A 102 -11.13 -3.51 17.42
CA GLN A 102 -9.99 -2.88 18.09
C GLN A 102 -9.18 -3.92 18.89
N GLN A 103 -9.84 -4.80 19.64
CA GLN A 103 -9.16 -5.89 20.35
C GLN A 103 -8.40 -6.79 19.37
N LYS A 104 -9.06 -7.26 18.30
CA LYS A 104 -8.42 -8.09 17.27
C LYS A 104 -7.23 -7.39 16.63
N LEU A 105 -7.35 -6.10 16.33
CA LEU A 105 -6.25 -5.33 15.75
C LEU A 105 -5.05 -5.28 16.71
N ASN A 106 -5.28 -4.99 17.99
CA ASN A 106 -4.22 -4.96 19.01
C ASN A 106 -3.48 -6.30 19.09
N GLU A 107 -4.21 -7.42 19.15
CA GLU A 107 -3.63 -8.77 19.18
C GLU A 107 -2.77 -9.08 17.94
N LYS A 108 -3.19 -8.60 16.76
CA LYS A 108 -2.42 -8.80 15.52
C LYS A 108 -1.19 -7.90 15.45
N LEU A 109 -1.27 -6.67 15.94
CA LEU A 109 -0.14 -5.72 15.98
C LEU A 109 0.98 -6.19 16.90
N LEU A 110 0.68 -6.95 17.96
CA LEU A 110 1.71 -7.56 18.82
C LEU A 110 2.57 -8.60 18.08
N ASN A 111 2.12 -9.09 16.93
CA ASN A 111 2.80 -10.09 16.11
C ASN A 111 3.32 -9.52 14.78
N LEU A 112 3.53 -8.20 14.70
CA LEU A 112 3.88 -7.49 13.47
C LEU A 112 5.12 -8.09 12.77
N ASP A 113 6.11 -8.56 13.54
CA ASP A 113 7.35 -9.12 12.99
C ASP A 113 7.16 -10.37 12.12
N ASN A 114 6.04 -11.07 12.31
CA ASN A 114 5.69 -12.29 11.60
C ASN A 114 4.77 -12.05 10.40
N TRP A 115 4.46 -10.79 10.08
CA TRP A 115 3.55 -10.49 8.97
C TRP A 115 4.23 -10.73 7.62
N LYS A 116 3.42 -11.13 6.63
CA LYS A 116 3.90 -11.38 5.27
C LYS A 116 4.50 -10.11 4.66
N VAL A 117 5.69 -10.23 4.08
CA VAL A 117 6.31 -9.17 3.27
C VAL A 117 5.66 -9.15 1.89
N ILE A 118 5.44 -7.95 1.35
CA ILE A 118 4.99 -7.77 -0.04
C ILE A 118 6.21 -7.93 -0.96
N THR A 119 6.32 -9.09 -1.59
CA THR A 119 7.42 -9.42 -2.52
C THR A 119 6.99 -9.38 -3.98
N ASP A 120 5.72 -9.69 -4.28
CA ASP A 120 5.18 -9.73 -5.63
C ASP A 120 4.81 -8.34 -6.11
N LYS A 121 5.80 -7.63 -6.65
CA LYS A 121 5.62 -6.38 -7.40
C LYS A 121 5.17 -6.71 -8.82
N LYS A 122 3.99 -7.29 -8.99
CA LYS A 122 3.44 -7.57 -10.33
C LYS A 122 3.04 -6.26 -10.99
N PHE A 123 3.93 -5.72 -11.81
CA PHE A 123 3.62 -4.65 -12.74
C PHE A 123 3.39 -5.27 -14.10
N ILE A 124 2.20 -5.02 -14.67
CA ILE A 124 2.08 -5.03 -16.11
C ILE A 124 2.72 -3.70 -16.56
N PRO A 125 3.80 -3.72 -17.37
CA PRO A 125 4.37 -2.48 -17.87
C PRO A 125 3.28 -1.71 -18.63
N LEU A 126 3.15 -0.41 -18.35
CA LEU A 126 2.34 0.45 -19.19
C LEU A 126 2.93 0.42 -20.60
N ALA A 127 2.08 0.37 -21.62
CA ALA A 127 2.52 0.54 -23.00
C ALA A 127 3.32 1.84 -23.10
N THR A 128 4.52 1.76 -23.67
CA THR A 128 5.26 2.96 -24.04
C THR A 128 4.51 3.72 -25.13
N LEU A 129 4.91 4.97 -25.38
CA LEU A 129 4.32 5.79 -26.43
C LEU A 129 4.37 5.08 -27.80
N ASP A 130 5.44 4.35 -28.08
CA ASP A 130 5.61 3.64 -29.35
C ASP A 130 4.74 2.37 -29.41
N GLN A 131 4.56 1.69 -28.28
CA GLN A 131 3.76 0.46 -28.15
C GLN A 131 2.24 0.69 -28.24
N ILE A 132 1.77 1.94 -28.10
CA ILE A 132 0.33 2.22 -28.14
C ILE A 132 -0.30 1.93 -29.51
N THR A 133 0.52 1.78 -30.54
CA THR A 133 0.08 1.43 -31.91
C THR A 133 0.05 -0.08 -32.16
N GLU A 134 0.53 -0.90 -31.23
CA GLU A 134 0.53 -2.35 -31.35
C GLU A 134 -0.90 -2.92 -31.19
N PRO A 135 -1.30 -3.94 -31.98
CA PRO A 135 -2.67 -4.46 -31.99
C PRO A 135 -3.24 -4.88 -30.64
N GLU A 136 -2.39 -5.35 -29.72
CA GLU A 136 -2.73 -5.73 -28.35
C GLU A 136 -3.14 -4.56 -27.44
N ASN A 137 -2.76 -3.33 -27.81
CA ASN A 137 -3.02 -2.10 -27.04
C ASN A 137 -4.15 -1.24 -27.65
N LEU A 138 -4.67 -1.65 -28.81
CA LEU A 138 -5.78 -0.98 -29.50
C LEU A 138 -7.10 -1.64 -29.12
N ILE A 139 -8.18 -0.84 -29.07
CA ILE A 139 -9.54 -1.38 -28.89
C ILE A 139 -9.85 -2.23 -30.12
N GLN A 140 -10.11 -3.52 -29.91
CA GLN A 140 -10.61 -4.43 -30.95
C GLN A 140 -12.06 -4.13 -31.31
#